data_AF-A0A6G0VZN1-F1
#
_entry.id   AF-A0A6G0VZN1-F1
#
_cell.length_a   1.000
_cell.length_b   1.000
_cell.length_c   1.000
_cell.angle_alpha   90.00
_cell.angle_beta   90.00
_cell.angle_gamma   90.00
#
_symmetry.space_group_name_H-M   'P 1'
#
loop_
_entity.id
_entity.type
_entity.pdbx_description
1 polymer ?
#
loop_
_entity_poly.entity_id
_entity_poly.type
_entity_poly.pdbx_seq_one_letter_code
_entity_poly.pdbx_strand_id
1 'polypeptide(L)'
;IVSGDIRGINQATVSRIIKKVSNSLASQFKHYVKFPSTADEWSIKQEQFYKMYKIPGIGGCIDCTHIKIQNPGGPDGEVFRNRNGYFSLNVQ
;
A
#
# COMPACT_ATOMS: atom_id res chain seq x y z
N ILE A 1 14.11 5.60 -17.94
CA ILE A 1 15.07 6.15 -16.96
C ILE A 1 14.84 5.40 -15.67
N VAL A 2 15.75 4.51 -15.29
CA VAL A 2 15.69 3.84 -13.97
C VAL A 2 16.44 4.74 -13.00
N SER A 3 15.99 4.86 -11.74
CA SER A 3 16.53 5.82 -10.77
C SER A 3 18.06 5.80 -10.56
N GLY A 4 18.75 4.72 -10.95
CA GLY A 4 20.21 4.63 -10.96
C GLY A 4 20.90 5.50 -12.01
N ASP A 5 20.28 5.68 -13.18
CA ASP A 5 20.83 6.44 -14.32
C ASP A 5 20.92 7.93 -14.02
N ILE A 6 20.09 8.42 -13.09
CA ILE A 6 19.99 9.84 -12.72
C ILE A 6 21.21 10.29 -11.89
N ARG A 7 21.93 9.35 -11.26
CA ARG A 7 23.10 9.66 -10.38
C ARG A 7 24.32 8.77 -10.59
N GLY A 8 24.37 7.98 -11.67
CA GLY A 8 25.49 7.07 -11.95
C GLY A 8 25.62 5.91 -10.95
N ILE A 9 24.53 5.54 -10.26
CA ILE A 9 24.53 4.45 -9.28
C ILE A 9 23.95 3.20 -9.93
N ASN A 10 24.65 2.07 -9.82
CA ASN A 10 24.15 0.79 -10.32
C ASN A 10 22.79 0.44 -9.69
N GLN A 11 21.84 -0.01 -10.52
CA GLN A 11 20.49 -0.42 -10.10
C GLN A 11 20.49 -1.38 -8.91
N ALA A 12 21.44 -2.33 -8.86
CA ALA A 12 21.53 -3.30 -7.77
C ALA A 12 21.87 -2.62 -6.43
N THR A 13 22.71 -1.57 -6.46
CA THR A 13 23.00 -0.77 -5.27
C THR A 13 21.77 0.00 -4.81
N VAL A 14 21.04 0.63 -5.73
CA VAL A 14 19.78 1.32 -5.40
C VAL A 14 18.77 0.34 -4.79
N SER A 15 18.59 -0.84 -5.39
CA SER A 15 17.68 -1.87 -4.91
C SER A 15 18.03 -2.34 -3.48
N ARG A 16 19.31 -2.58 -3.19
CA ARG A 16 19.77 -2.92 -1.83
C ARG A 16 19.50 -1.80 -0.82
N ILE A 17 19.71 -0.54 -1.20
CA ILE A 17 19.44 0.61 -0.33
C ILE A 17 17.94 0.70 -0.03
N ILE A 18 17.08 0.63 -1.05
CA ILE A 18 15.62 0.65 -0.89
C ILE A 18 15.20 -0.46 0.07
N LYS A 19 15.64 -1.70 -0.17
CA LYS A 19 15.32 -2.84 0.71
C LYS A 19 15.73 -2.58 2.16
N LYS A 20 16.94 -2.06 2.39
CA LYS A 20 17.44 -1.78 3.73
C LYS A 20 16.58 -0.73 4.44
N VAL A 21 16.31 0.40 3.77
CA VAL A 21 15.50 1.49 4.33
C VAL A 21 14.06 1.04 4.60
N SER A 22 13.43 0.35 3.64
CA SER A 22 12.06 -0.17 3.80
C SER A 22 11.96 -1.11 5.00
N ASN A 23 12.93 -2.02 5.18
CA ASN A 23 12.95 -2.92 6.34
C ASN A 23 13.12 -2.16 7.67
N SER A 24 13.96 -1.12 7.70
CA SER A 24 14.14 -0.28 8.88
C SER A 24 12.87 0.50 9.24
N LEU A 25 12.11 0.98 8.24
CA LEU A 25 10.82 1.63 8.48
C LEU A 25 9.77 0.61 8.95
N ALA A 26 9.70 -0.55 8.30
CA ALA A 26 8.74 -1.60 8.65
C ALA A 26 8.94 -2.12 10.08
N SER A 27 10.18 -2.20 10.57
CA SER A 27 10.44 -2.62 11.96
C SER A 27 9.86 -1.66 13.00
N GLN A 28 9.69 -0.38 12.64
CA GLN A 28 9.09 0.64 13.50
C GLN A 28 7.56 0.68 13.42
N PHE A 29 6.95 -0.07 12.50
CA PHE A 29 5.51 -0.01 12.24
C PHE A 29 4.66 -0.16 13.51
N LYS A 30 4.99 -1.14 14.37
CA LYS A 30 4.25 -1.41 15.61
C LYS A 30 4.38 -0.29 16.66
N HIS A 31 5.37 0.57 16.54
CA HIS A 31 5.56 1.69 17.47
C HIS A 31 4.66 2.86 17.09
N TYR A 32 4.52 3.15 15.80
CA TYR A 32 3.79 4.32 15.30
C TYR A 32 2.34 4.02 14.90
N VAL A 33 2.05 2.81 14.42
CA VAL A 33 0.71 2.40 13.99
C VAL A 33 0.07 1.56 15.09
N LYS A 34 -1.03 2.06 15.66
CA LYS A 34 -1.79 1.40 16.72
C LYS A 34 -3.18 1.04 16.20
N PHE A 35 -3.53 -0.22 16.34
CA PHE A 35 -4.88 -0.71 16.07
C PHE A 35 -5.64 -0.92 17.39
N PRO A 36 -6.96 -0.75 17.39
CA PRO A 36 -7.79 -1.16 18.51
C PRO A 36 -7.51 -2.61 18.88
N SER A 37 -7.29 -2.85 20.17
CA SER A 37 -6.91 -4.15 20.72
C SER A 37 -8.04 -4.83 21.49
N THR A 38 -9.08 -4.08 21.86
CA THR A 38 -10.25 -4.60 22.59
C THR A 38 -11.55 -4.40 21.80
N ALA A 39 -12.57 -5.19 22.12
CA ALA A 39 -13.89 -5.07 21.52
C ALA A 39 -14.50 -3.66 21.75
N ASP A 40 -14.26 -3.07 22.92
CA ASP A 40 -14.74 -1.73 23.25
C ASP A 40 -14.06 -0.66 22.40
N GLU A 41 -12.74 -0.74 22.21
CA GLU A 41 -12.01 0.18 21.33
C GLU A 41 -12.47 0.06 19.87
N TRP A 42 -12.72 -1.16 19.39
CA TRP A 42 -13.30 -1.39 18.07
C TRP A 42 -14.70 -0.80 17.95
N SER A 43 -15.55 -0.97 18.96
CA SER A 43 -16.91 -0.43 19.00
C SER A 43 -16.91 1.09 18.91
N ILE A 44 -16.01 1.75 19.65
CA ILE A 44 -15.82 3.21 19.59
C ILE A 44 -15.39 3.65 18.19
N LYS A 45 -14.44 2.95 17.55
CA LYS A 45 -14.01 3.28 16.18
C LYS A 45 -15.14 3.09 15.18
N GLN A 46 -15.89 1.99 15.28
CA GLN A 46 -17.02 1.71 14.40
C GLN A 46 -18.12 2.76 14.52
N GLU A 47 -18.41 3.22 15.75
CA GLU A 47 -19.37 4.29 15.97
C GLU A 47 -18.89 5.62 15.35
N GLN A 48 -17.60 5.95 15.49
CA GLN A 48 -17.01 7.15 14.88
C GLN A 48 -17.12 7.14 13.35
N PHE A 49 -16.78 6.01 12.72
CA PHE A 49 -16.92 5.83 11.27
C PHE A 49 -18.38 5.88 10.83
N TYR A 50 -19.29 5.24 11.56
CA TYR A 50 -20.72 5.29 11.25
C TYR A 50 -21.27 6.73 11.35
N LYS A 51 -20.85 7.50 12.35
CA LYS A 51 -21.24 8.92 12.48
C LYS A 51 -20.84 9.73 11.26
N MET A 52 -19.63 9.50 10.73
CA MET A 52 -19.06 10.25 9.60
C MET A 52 -19.58 9.79 8.23
N TYR A 53 -19.67 8.48 7.99
CA TYR A 53 -19.90 7.92 6.66
C TYR A 53 -21.22 7.16 6.52
N LYS A 54 -21.95 6.92 7.62
CA LYS A 54 -23.23 6.18 7.65
C LYS A 54 -23.15 4.73 7.16
N ILE A 55 -21.96 4.15 7.15
CA ILE A 55 -21.73 2.74 6.82
C ILE A 55 -21.45 1.97 8.11
N PRO A 56 -22.31 1.00 8.50
CA PRO A 56 -22.13 0.25 9.75
C PRO A 56 -20.95 -0.72 9.67
N GLY A 57 -20.32 -0.98 10.82
CA GLY A 57 -19.27 -2.01 10.96
C GLY A 57 -17.86 -1.62 10.48
N ILE A 58 -17.67 -0.44 9.88
CA ILE A 58 -16.34 0.04 9.46
C ILE A 58 -15.53 0.51 10.65
N GLY A 59 -14.39 -0.10 10.95
CA GLY A 59 -13.46 0.36 12.01
C GLY A 59 -12.22 1.10 11.50
N GLY A 60 -12.03 1.17 10.18
CA GLY A 60 -10.85 1.75 9.54
C GLY A 60 -10.92 1.68 8.03
N CYS A 61 -10.10 2.48 7.35
CA CYS A 61 -9.91 2.43 5.90
C CYS A 61 -8.42 2.29 5.62
N ILE A 62 -8.07 1.41 4.67
CA ILE A 62 -6.70 1.27 4.18
C ILE A 62 -6.73 1.67 2.71
N ASP A 63 -5.95 2.69 2.38
CA ASP A 63 -5.78 3.11 0.99
C ASP A 63 -4.75 2.22 0.30
N CYS A 64 -4.94 2.00 -1.00
CA CYS A 64 -4.08 1.15 -1.79
C CYS A 64 -3.39 1.95 -2.89
N THR A 65 -2.18 1.56 -3.27
CA THR A 65 -1.41 2.23 -4.31
C THR A 65 -1.35 1.35 -5.56
N HIS A 66 -1.61 1.95 -6.72
CA HIS A 66 -1.44 1.28 -8.00
C HIS A 66 -0.06 1.55 -8.57
N ILE A 67 0.80 0.53 -8.61
CA ILE A 67 2.12 0.61 -9.25
C ILE A 67 1.97 0.26 -10.71
N LYS A 68 2.15 1.24 -11.60
CA LYS A 68 2.03 1.05 -13.04
C LYS A 68 3.02 -0.01 -13.54
N ILE A 69 2.52 -0.95 -14.34
CA ILE A 69 3.31 -1.98 -15.01
C ILE A 69 3.05 -1.96 -16.51
N GLN A 70 3.90 -2.64 -17.27
CA GLN A 70 3.58 -3.01 -18.64
C GLN A 70 2.51 -4.11 -18.64
N ASN A 71 1.73 -4.22 -19.72
CA ASN A 71 0.77 -5.30 -19.87
C ASN A 71 1.52 -6.64 -19.71
N PRO A 72 1.18 -7.46 -18.69
CA PRO A 72 1.87 -8.72 -18.47
C PRO A 72 1.56 -9.75 -19.58
N GLY A 73 0.52 -9.51 -20.40
CA GLY A 73 0.09 -10.41 -21.47
C GLY A 73 -0.55 -11.68 -20.94
N GLY A 74 -0.81 -12.63 -21.84
CA GLY A 74 -1.46 -13.89 -21.51
C GLY A 74 -2.98 -13.78 -21.29
N PRO A 75 -3.65 -14.89 -20.97
CA PRO A 75 -5.10 -14.96 -20.81
C PRO A 75 -5.63 -14.05 -19.69
N ASP A 76 -4.81 -13.80 -18.66
CA ASP A 76 -5.19 -13.02 -17.48
C ASP A 76 -4.65 -11.58 -17.49
N GLY A 77 -4.07 -11.09 -18.59
CA GLY A 77 -3.43 -9.76 -18.61
C GLY A 77 -4.36 -8.60 -18.22
N GLU A 78 -5.65 -8.73 -18.55
CA GLU A 78 -6.67 -7.72 -18.24
C GLU A 78 -7.00 -7.61 -16.74
N VAL A 79 -6.69 -8.61 -15.91
CA VAL A 79 -6.91 -8.51 -14.44
C VAL A 79 -6.04 -7.45 -13.79
N PHE A 80 -4.97 -7.03 -14.47
CA PHE A 80 -4.09 -5.97 -14.02
C PHE A 80 -4.55 -4.58 -14.47
N ARG A 81 -5.59 -4.46 -15.32
CA ARG A 81 -6.13 -3.16 -15.73
C ARG A 81 -6.92 -2.55 -14.57
N ASN A 82 -6.50 -1.36 -14.14
CA ASN A 82 -7.22 -0.63 -13.11
C ASN A 82 -8.35 0.23 -13.68
N ARG A 83 -9.12 0.85 -12.78
CA ARG A 83 -10.22 1.78 -13.11
C ARG A 83 -9.78 2.98 -13.96
N ASN A 84 -8.52 3.37 -13.90
CA ASN A 84 -7.95 4.48 -14.68
C ASN A 84 -7.47 4.04 -16.08
N GLY A 85 -7.75 2.80 -16.48
CA GLY A 85 -7.50 2.30 -17.83
C GLY A 85 -6.08 1.81 -18.10
N TYR A 86 -5.18 1.81 -17.10
CA TYR A 86 -3.80 1.34 -17.24
C TYR A 86 -3.50 0.08 -16.42
N PHE A 87 -2.48 -0.68 -16.82
CA PHE A 87 -2.05 -1.88 -16.12
C PHE A 87 -1.24 -1.53 -14.87
N SER A 88 -1.59 -2.13 -13.73
CA SER A 88 -0.94 -1.87 -12.45
C SER A 88 -1.04 -3.04 -11.49
N LEU A 89 -0.05 -3.13 -10.58
CA LEU A 89 -0.15 -3.94 -9.38
C LEU A 89 -0.83 -3.11 -8.28
N ASN A 90 -1.89 -3.66 -7.69
CA ASN A 90 -2.48 -3.10 -6.49
C ASN A 90 -1.64 -3.53 -5.28
N VAL A 91 -1.06 -2.58 -4.54
CA VAL A 91 -0.27 -2.83 -3.33
C VAL A 91 -0.90 -2.12 -2.13
N GLN A 92 -0.98 -2.84 -1.01
CA GLN A 92 -1.50 -2.39 0.29
C GLN A 92 -0.40 -2.52 1.35
#